data_AF-A0A2G2YK89-F1
#
_entry.id   AF-A0A2G2YK89-F1
#
_cell.length_a   1.000
_cell.length_b   1.000
_cell.length_c   1.000
_cell.angle_alpha   90.00
_cell.angle_beta   90.00
_cell.angle_gamma   90.00
#
_symmetry.space_group_name_H-M   'P 1'
#
loop_
_entity.id
_entity.type
_entity.pdbx_description
1 polymer ?
#
loop_
_entity_poly.entity_id
_entity_poly.type
_entity_poly.pdbx_seq_one_letter_code
_entity_poly.pdbx_strand_id
1 'polypeptide(L)' 'MVTANRFWSQNFGVSFSNKRWLYFFMLFILVTSLWMSALGVVGLALNLRAYDFVSHEIRQKILNLRLST' A
#
# COMPACT_ATOMS: atom_id res chain seq x y z
N MET A 1 24.33 -6.38 -16.88
CA MET A 1 23.06 -6.84 -16.25
C MET A 1 23.31 -8.06 -15.37
N VAL A 2 24.06 -9.06 -15.82
CA VAL A 2 24.28 -10.34 -15.12
C VAL A 2 24.82 -10.19 -13.68
N THR A 3 25.83 -9.35 -13.45
CA THR A 3 26.42 -9.15 -12.11
C THR A 3 25.44 -8.50 -11.12
N ALA A 4 24.72 -7.47 -11.57
CA ALA A 4 23.65 -6.87 -10.78
C ALA A 4 22.54 -7.89 -10.49
N ASN A 5 22.15 -8.68 -11.49
CA ASN A 5 21.11 -9.69 -11.33
C ASN A 5 21.50 -10.76 -10.28
N ARG A 6 22.76 -11.20 -10.29
CA ARG A 6 23.30 -12.11 -9.25
C ARG A 6 23.28 -11.46 -7.87
N PHE A 7 23.74 -10.22 -7.74
CA PHE A 7 23.72 -9.48 -6.47
C PHE A 7 22.29 -9.36 -5.90
N TRP A 8 21.33 -8.93 -6.71
CA TRP A 8 19.93 -8.79 -6.29
C TRP A 8 19.28 -10.14 -5.99
N SER A 9 19.54 -11.16 -6.81
CA SER A 9 19.01 -12.51 -6.59
C SER A 9 19.54 -13.15 -5.31
N GLN A 10 20.78 -12.84 -4.89
CA GLN A 10 21.37 -13.38 -3.66
C GLN A 10 20.83 -12.68 -2.41
N ASN A 11 20.64 -11.36 -2.46
CA ASN A 11 20.18 -10.59 -1.30
C ASN A 11 18.66 -10.63 -1.10
N PHE A 12 17.88 -10.70 -2.18
CA PHE A 12 16.41 -10.63 -2.14
C PHE A 12 15.70 -11.88 -2.68
N GLY A 13 16.44 -12.88 -3.19
CA GLY A 13 15.86 -14.09 -3.79
C GLY A 13 15.22 -13.91 -5.17
N VAL A 14 15.03 -12.66 -5.62
CA VAL A 14 14.39 -12.28 -6.88
C VAL A 14 15.19 -11.18 -7.57
N SER A 15 15.22 -11.17 -8.91
CA SER A 15 15.94 -10.15 -9.67
C SER A 15 15.33 -9.91 -11.06
N PHE A 16 15.47 -8.68 -11.57
CA PHE A 16 14.98 -8.29 -12.88
C PHE A 16 16.02 -8.56 -13.97
N SER A 17 15.83 -9.65 -14.72
CA SER A 17 16.73 -10.03 -15.82
C SER A 17 16.53 -9.21 -17.10
N ASN A 18 15.31 -8.71 -17.34
CA ASN A 18 14.95 -7.95 -18.54
C ASN A 18 14.93 -6.43 -18.27
N LYS A 19 15.77 -5.68 -18.99
CA LYS A 19 15.85 -4.21 -18.91
C LYS A 19 14.53 -3.52 -19.25
N ARG A 20 13.83 -3.98 -20.29
CA ARG A 20 12.54 -3.38 -20.70
C ARG A 20 11.48 -3.56 -19.62
N TRP A 21 11.46 -4.74 -18.99
CA TRP A 21 10.56 -5.02 -17.88
C TRP A 21 10.88 -4.18 -16.65
N LEU A 22 12.17 -4.02 -16.32
CA LEU A 22 12.61 -3.16 -15.22
C LEU A 22 12.12 -1.71 -15.41
N TYR A 23 12.34 -1.12 -16.59
CA TYR A 23 11.90 0.26 -16.86
C TYR A 23 10.38 0.39 -16.85
N PHE A 24 9.65 -0.57 -17.43
CA PHE A 24 8.20 -0.59 -17.35
C PHE A 24 7.70 -0.69 -15.92
N PHE A 25 8.33 -1.53 -15.09
CA PHE A 25 7.96 -1.71 -13.69
C PHE A 25 8.20 -0.44 -12.87
N MET A 26 9.33 0.26 -13.11
CA MET A 26 9.58 1.56 -12.48
C MET A 26 8.50 2.60 -12.83
N LEU A 27 8.07 2.65 -14.10
CA LEU A 27 6.97 3.53 -14.52
C LEU A 27 5.64 3.10 -13.89
N PHE A 28 5.36 1.80 -13.89
CA PHE A 28 4.11 1.25 -13.36
C PHE A 28 3.94 1.55 -11.87
N ILE A 29 5.00 1.43 -11.06
CA ILE A 29 4.95 1.76 -9.64
C ILE A 29 4.54 3.23 -9.43
N LEU A 30 5.19 4.15 -10.14
CA LEU A 30 4.94 5.59 -9.98
C LEU A 30 3.56 6.00 -10.49
N VAL A 31 3.15 5.45 -11.65
CA VAL A 31 1.85 5.79 -12.24
C VAL A 31 0.71 5.19 -11.40
N THR A 32 0.83 3.94 -10.97
CA THR A 32 -0.21 3.28 -10.17
C THR A 32 -0.38 3.93 -8.81
N SER A 33 0.71 4.37 -8.17
CA SER A 33 0.61 5.08 -6.89
C SER A 33 -0.13 6.40 -7.04
N LEU A 34 0.18 7.20 -8.07
CA LEU A 34 -0.54 8.44 -8.38
C LEU A 34 -2.02 8.18 -8.68
N TRP A 35 -2.33 7.13 -9.44
CA TRP A 35 -3.71 6.72 -9.73
C TRP A 35 -4.49 6.35 -8.47
N MET A 36 -3.92 5.51 -7.60
CA MET A 36 -4.59 5.09 -6.36
C MET A 36 -4.77 6.27 -5.40
N SER A 37 -3.80 7.18 -5.31
CA SER A 37 -3.93 8.40 -4.51
C SER A 37 -5.01 9.34 -5.08
N ALA A 38 -5.08 9.52 -6.41
CA ALA A 38 -6.09 10.35 -7.05
C ALA A 38 -7.51 9.81 -6.78
N LEU A 39 -7.71 8.49 -6.84
CA LEU A 39 -8.98 7.85 -6.46
C LEU A 39 -9.35 8.15 -5.01
N GLY A 40 -8.38 8.09 -4.10
CA GLY A 40 -8.58 8.48 -2.70
C GLY A 40 -9.00 9.94 -2.54
N VAL A 41 -8.36 10.87 -3.26
CA VAL A 41 -8.71 12.30 -3.23
C VAL A 41 -10.11 12.56 -3.78
N VAL A 42 -10.51 11.87 -4.85
CA VAL A 42 -11.88 11.94 -5.38
C VAL A 42 -12.90 11.45 -4.35
N GLY A 43 -12.60 10.35 -3.65
CA GLY A 43 -13.42 9.86 -2.54
C GLY A 43 -13.55 10.89 -1.40
N LEU A 44 -12.43 11.52 -1.00
CA LEU A 44 -12.42 12.58 0.01
C LEU A 44 -13.28 13.78 -0.40
N ALA A 45 -13.28 14.17 -1.68
CA ALA A 45 -14.10 15.26 -2.22
C ALA A 45 -15.60 14.95 -2.13
N LEU A 46 -15.98 13.68 -2.28
CA LEU A 46 -17.35 13.19 -2.08
C LEU A 46 -17.67 12.85 -0.61
N ASN A 47 -16.77 13.18 0.32
CA ASN A 47 -16.85 12.85 1.74
C ASN A 47 -16.90 11.34 2.04
N LEU A 48 -16.47 10.49 1.11
CA LEU A 48 -16.28 9.06 1.29
C LEU A 48 -14.92 8.82 1.92
N ARG A 49 -14.90 8.72 3.26
CA ARG A 49 -13.66 8.69 4.04
C ARG A 49 -13.58 7.39 4.85
N ALA A 50 -12.46 6.70 4.75
CA ALA A 50 -12.16 5.54 5.58
C ALA A 50 -11.59 6.01 6.94
N TYR A 51 -12.42 6.71 7.73
CA TYR A 51 -11.97 7.28 9.01
C TYR A 51 -11.95 6.27 10.13
N ASP A 52 -13.07 5.58 10.32
CA ASP A 52 -13.27 4.73 11.48
C ASP A 52 -13.50 3.29 11.06
N PHE A 53 -12.80 2.40 11.75
CA PHE A 53 -13.16 1.00 11.75
C PHE A 53 -14.25 0.79 12.81
N VAL A 54 -15.49 0.58 12.36
CA VAL A 54 -16.66 0.35 13.21
C VAL A 54 -16.42 -0.76 14.25
N SER A 55 -15.66 -1.81 13.88
CA SER A 55 -15.28 -2.89 14.80
C SER A 55 -14.39 -2.42 15.96
N HIS A 56 -13.47 -1.48 15.71
CA HIS A 56 -12.64 -0.88 16.74
C HIS A 56 -13.46 0.06 17.63
N GLU A 57 -14.36 0.86 17.07
CA GLU A 57 -15.22 1.78 17.83
C GLU A 57 -16.15 1.02 18.80
N ILE A 58 -16.78 -0.06 18.33
CA ILE A 58 -17.65 -0.91 19.16
C ILE A 58 -16.85 -1.58 20.28
N ARG A 59 -15.66 -2.12 19.97
CA ARG A 59 -14.79 -2.73 20.99
C ARG A 59 -14.37 -1.73 22.07
N GLN A 60 -14.01 -0.51 21.68
CA GLN A 60 -13.63 0.54 22.64
C GLN A 60 -14.81 0.97 23.50
N LYS A 61 -16.01 1.11 22.91
CA LYS A 61 -17.23 1.41 23.67
C LYS A 61 -17.53 0.33 24.71
N ILE A 62 -17.43 -0.95 24.34
CA ILE A 62 -17.65 -2.07 25.27
C ILE A 62 -16.59 -2.10 26.39
N LEU A 63 -15.32 -1.85 26.08
CA LEU A 63 -14.26 -1.78 27.08
C LEU A 63 -14.47 -0.64 28.07
N ASN A 64 -14.84 0.55 27.58
CA ASN A 64 -15.11 1.69 28.44
C ASN A 64 -16.33 1.47 29.34
N LEU A 65 -17.38 0.82 28.82
CA LEU A 65 -18.54 0.43 29.62
C LEU A 65 -18.17 -0.58 30.72
N ARG A 66 -17.28 -1.54 30.42
CA ARG A 66 -16.82 -2.54 31.39
C ARG A 66 -15.91 -1.96 32.48
N LEU A 67 -15.18 -0.88 32.19
CA LEU A 67 -14.32 -0.20 33.15
C LEU A 67 -15.09 0.82 34.02
N SER A 68 -16.32 1.17 33.62
CA SER A 68 -17.21 2.10 34.32
C SER A 68 -18.18 1.41 35.30
N THR A 69 -18.25 0.08 35.31
CA THR A 69 -19.04 -0.77 36.20
C THR A 69 -18.13 -1.51 37.16
#